data_AF-M1WDS4-F1
#
_entry.id   AF-M1WDS4-F1
#
_cell.length_a   1.000
_cell.length_b   1.000
_cell.length_c   1.000
_cell.angle_alpha   90.00
_cell.angle_beta   90.00
_cell.angle_gamma   90.00
#
_symmetry.space_group_name_H-M   'P 1'
#
loop_
_entity.id
_entity.type
_entity.pdbx_description
1 polymer ?
#
loop_
_entity_poly.entity_id
_entity_poly.type
_entity_poly.pdbx_seq_one_letter_code
_entity_poly.pdbx_strand_id
1 'polypeptide(L)' 'MPKGYQKPGFILELQKALYGLRISPLLWQKDFTATLKALGFQSVPHEPCCMIKEEVIIFFYVDDIIIAYKQENADKGGL' A
#
# COMPACT_ATOMS: atom_id res chain seq x y z
N MET A 1 7.18 -12.42 22.05
CA MET A 1 6.09 -11.47 22.38
C MET A 1 6.64 -10.05 22.36
N PRO A 2 5.83 -9.00 22.08
CA PRO A 2 6.27 -7.60 22.16
C PRO A 2 6.86 -7.26 23.52
N LYS A 3 7.74 -6.25 23.58
CA LYS A 3 8.27 -5.73 24.85
C LYS A 3 7.10 -5.39 25.79
N GLY A 4 7.15 -5.89 27.03
CA GLY A 4 6.10 -5.70 28.03
C GLY A 4 5.02 -6.79 28.08
N TYR A 5 4.96 -7.71 27.10
CA TYR A 5 3.90 -8.73 27.01
C TYR A 5 4.46 -10.17 27.05
N GLN A 6 5.60 -10.41 27.69
CA GLN A 6 6.22 -11.73 27.69
C GLN A 6 5.53 -12.71 28.64
N LYS A 7 5.17 -13.89 28.15
CA LYS A 7 4.65 -15.02 28.92
C LYS A 7 5.56 -16.23 28.70
N PRO A 8 6.24 -16.75 29.75
CA PRO A 8 7.11 -17.91 29.63
C PRO A 8 6.37 -19.13 29.07
N GLY A 9 7.03 -19.88 28.17
CA GLY A 9 6.48 -21.08 27.56
C GLY A 9 5.52 -20.85 26.38
N PHE A 10 5.31 -19.60 25.94
CA PHE A 10 4.45 -19.28 24.80
C PHE A 10 5.23 -18.59 23.68
N ILE A 11 4.85 -18.91 22.44
CA ILE A 11 5.29 -18.22 21.22
C ILE A 11 4.10 -17.55 20.56
N LEU A 12 4.37 -16.53 19.73
CA LEU A 12 3.34 -15.90 18.90
C LEU A 12 3.55 -16.31 17.46
N GLU A 13 2.47 -16.70 16.80
CA GLU A 13 2.42 -16.92 15.37
C GLU A 13 1.98 -15.62 14.67
N LEU A 14 2.71 -15.18 13.65
CA LEU A 14 2.38 -13.98 12.89
C LEU A 14 1.39 -14.32 11.77
N GLN A 15 0.15 -13.85 11.91
CA GLN A 15 -0.93 -14.04 10.94
C GLN A 15 -0.99 -12.96 9.84
N LYS A 16 -0.21 -11.88 10.00
CA LYS A 16 -0.13 -10.75 9.06
C LYS A 16 1.30 -10.31 8.87
N ALA A 17 1.56 -9.59 7.77
CA ALA A 17 2.85 -8.97 7.52
C ALA A 17 3.22 -8.00 8.66
N LEU A 18 4.33 -8.27 9.35
CA LEU A 18 4.84 -7.43 10.42
C LEU A 18 5.96 -6.54 9.90
N TYR A 19 5.91 -5.25 10.20
CA TYR A 19 6.93 -4.31 9.79
C TYR A 19 8.35 -4.76 10.22
N GLY A 20 9.33 -4.51 9.36
CA GLY A 20 10.73 -4.89 9.59
C GLY A 20 11.08 -6.36 9.24
N LEU A 21 10.10 -7.20 8.88
CA LEU A 21 10.42 -8.50 8.29
C LEU A 21 10.75 -8.36 6.80
N ARG A 22 11.75 -9.10 6.32
CA ARG A 22 12.19 -9.09 4.92
C ARG A 22 11.08 -9.30 3.90
N ILE A 23 10.06 -10.09 4.24
CA ILE A 23 8.96 -10.42 3.33
C ILE A 23 7.81 -9.39 3.35
N SER A 24 7.73 -8.58 4.40
CA SER A 24 6.59 -7.68 4.62
C SER A 24 6.40 -6.64 3.51
N PRO A 25 7.45 -5.98 2.99
CA PRO A 25 7.29 -5.04 1.87
C PRO A 25 6.70 -5.70 0.61
N LEU A 26 7.09 -6.94 0.32
CA LEU A 26 6.56 -7.68 -0.83
C LEU A 26 5.08 -8.03 -0.66
N LEU A 27 4.69 -8.47 0.55
CA LEU A 27 3.29 -8.78 0.86
C LEU A 27 2.43 -7.51 0.75
N TRP A 28 2.93 -6.40 1.29
CA TRP A 28 2.27 -5.10 1.19
C TRP A 28 2.13 -4.63 -0.27
N GLN A 29 3.20 -4.74 -1.08
CA GLN A 29 3.13 -4.41 -2.51
C GLN A 29 2.05 -5.21 -3.22
N LYS A 30 1.97 -6.52 -2.99
CA LYS A 30 0.98 -7.39 -3.63
C LYS A 30 -0.45 -7.02 -3.22
N ASP A 31 -0.69 -6.86 -1.92
CA ASP A 31 -2.01 -6.58 -1.36
C ASP A 31 -2.52 -5.19 -1.78
N PHE A 32 -1.66 -4.17 -1.68
CA PHE A 32 -1.99 -2.81 -2.10
C PHE A 32 -2.21 -2.70 -3.61
N THR A 33 -1.34 -3.33 -4.42
CA THR A 33 -1.52 -3.37 -5.88
C THR A 33 -2.82 -4.06 -6.27
N ALA A 34 -3.18 -5.17 -5.63
CA ALA A 34 -4.43 -5.88 -5.90
C ALA A 34 -5.65 -5.00 -5.56
N THR A 35 -5.59 -4.30 -4.43
CA THR A 35 -6.63 -3.36 -3.99
C THR A 35 -6.80 -2.21 -4.99
N LEU A 36 -5.70 -1.58 -5.40
CA LEU A 36 -5.73 -0.49 -6.38
C LEU A 36 -6.23 -0.97 -7.76
N LYS A 37 -5.86 -2.18 -8.19
CA LYS A 37 -6.41 -2.78 -9.42
C LYS A 37 -7.92 -2.99 -9.33
N ALA A 38 -8.43 -3.45 -8.18
CA ALA A 38 -9.87 -3.59 -7.96
C ALA A 38 -10.61 -2.24 -7.99
N LEU A 39 -9.93 -1.14 -7.64
CA LEU A 39 -10.44 0.23 -7.76
C LEU A 39 -10.31 0.81 -9.19
N GLY A 40 -9.77 0.06 -10.14
CA GLY A 40 -9.61 0.44 -11.54
C GLY A 40 -8.30 1.13 -11.88
N PHE A 41 -7.32 1.17 -10.97
CA PHE A 41 -5.97 1.64 -11.29
C PHE A 41 -5.20 0.59 -12.09
N GLN A 42 -4.32 1.07 -12.97
CA GLN A 42 -3.44 0.22 -13.78
C GLN A 42 -1.99 0.49 -13.41
N SER A 43 -1.18 -0.57 -13.36
CA SER A 43 0.27 -0.43 -13.13
C SER A 43 0.93 0.16 -14.36
N VAL A 44 1.86 1.09 -14.15
CA VAL A 44 2.69 1.64 -15.23
C VAL A 44 3.65 0.55 -15.72
N PRO A 45 3.83 0.36 -17.04
CA PRO A 45 4.79 -0.59 -17.58
C PRO A 45 6.19 -0.37 -17.01
N HIS A 46 6.87 -1.44 -16.61
CA HIS A 46 8.20 -1.42 -16.00
C HIS A 46 8.32 -0.71 -14.63
N GLU A 47 7.25 -0.07 -14.13
CA GLU A 47 7.22 0.64 -12.85
C GLU A 47 6.07 0.13 -11.97
N PRO A 48 6.20 -1.07 -11.36
CA PRO A 48 5.12 -1.73 -10.62
C PRO A 48 4.67 -0.96 -9.36
N CYS A 49 5.51 -0.06 -8.87
CA CYS A 49 5.25 0.84 -7.74
C CYS A 49 4.37 2.03 -8.13
N CYS A 50 4.20 2.30 -9.42
CA CYS A 50 3.43 3.41 -9.94
C CYS A 50 2.14 2.91 -10.57
N MET A 51 1.01 3.47 -10.12
CA MET A 51 -0.32 3.12 -10.57
C MET A 51 -1.09 4.37 -10.97
N ILE A 52 -1.80 4.30 -12.09
CA ILE A 52 -2.53 5.43 -12.65
C ILE A 52 -3.99 5.08 -12.90
N LYS A 53 -4.87 6.05 -12.65
CA LYS A 53 -6.28 6.04 -13.05
C LYS A 53 -6.69 7.47 -13.35
N GLU A 54 -7.17 7.72 -14.56
CA GLU A 54 -7.57 9.06 -15.02
C GLU A 54 -6.43 10.07 -14.78
N GLU A 55 -6.67 11.12 -13.98
CA GLU A 55 -5.68 12.14 -13.64
C GLU A 55 -5.05 11.93 -12.25
N VAL A 56 -5.19 10.73 -11.66
CA VAL A 56 -4.60 10.36 -10.37
C VAL A 56 -3.46 9.36 -10.56
N ILE A 57 -2.31 9.70 -10.01
CA ILE A 57 -1.11 8.86 -9.94
C ILE A 57 -0.87 8.51 -8.47
N ILE A 58 -0.71 7.23 -8.20
CA ILE A 58 -0.29 6.70 -6.90
C ILE A 58 1.06 6.04 -7.09
N PHE A 59 2.07 6.54 -6.41
CA PHE A 59 3.36 5.89 -6.26
C PHE A 59 3.48 5.33 -4.84
N PHE A 60 3.75 4.04 -4.72
CA PHE A 60 3.89 3.35 -3.45
C PHE A 60 5.19 2.57 -3.41
N TYR A 61 5.99 2.82 -2.38
CA TYR A 61 7.22 2.08 -2.14
C TYR A 61 7.45 1.87 -0.65
N VAL A 62 7.32 0.60 -0.21
CA VAL A 62 7.53 0.18 1.18
C VAL A 62 6.59 0.89 2.15
N ASP A 63 7.04 1.94 2.84
CA ASP A 63 6.26 2.70 3.83
C ASP A 63 5.76 4.05 3.28
N ASP A 64 6.27 4.46 2.13
CA ASP A 64 5.99 5.76 1.53
C ASP A 64 4.91 5.63 0.46
N ILE A 65 3.90 6.51 0.54
CA ILE A 65 2.86 6.66 -0.47
C ILE A 65 2.84 8.12 -0.92
N ILE A 66 2.94 8.33 -2.22
CA ILE A 66 2.77 9.63 -2.88
C ILE A 66 1.52 9.54 -3.76
N ILE A 67 0.64 10.53 -3.62
CA ILE A 67 -0.54 10.68 -4.47
C ILE A 67 -0.44 12.03 -5.15
N ALA A 68 -0.45 12.01 -6.49
CA ALA A 68 -0.49 13.20 -7.32
C ALA A 68 -1.77 13.21 -8.13
N TYR A 69 -2.40 14.37 -8.26
CA TYR A 69 -3.56 14.55 -9.11
C TYR A 69 -3.55 15.92 -9.76
N LYS A 70 -4.22 16.05 -10.90
CA LYS A 70 -4.38 17.33 -11.58
C LYS A 70 -5.57 18.09 -11.00
N GLN A 71 -5.37 19.35 -10.62
CA GLN A 71 -6.38 20.16 -9.92
C GLN A 71 -7.49 20.72 -10.84
N GLU A 72 -7.35 20.64 -12.16
CA GLU A 72 -8.26 21.30 -13.12
C GLU A 72 -9.74 20.85 -13.04
N ASN A 73 -10.05 19.76 -12.32
CA ASN A 73 -11.40 19.24 -12.12
C ASN A 73 -11.97 19.41 -10.70
N ALA A 74 -11.24 20.07 -9.77
CA ALA A 74 -11.69 20.22 -8.38
C ALA A 74 -12.94 21.12 -8.22
N ASP A 75 -13.20 22.00 -9.19
CA ASP A 75 -14.27 23.01 -9.11
C ASP A 75 -15.57 22.64 -9.83
N LYS A 76 -15.70 21.42 -10.37
CA LYS A 76 -16.94 20.95 -11.05
C LYS A 76 -17.75 19.91 -10.26
N GLY A 77 -17.32 19.59 -9.04
CA GLY A 77 -17.97 18.62 -8.16
C GLY A 77 -18.79 19.22 -7.01
N GLY A 78 -19.23 20.47 -7.12
CA GLY A 78 -20.15 21.09 -6.16
C GLY A 78 -21.58 20.57 -6.37
N LEU A 79 -21.95 19.59 -5.55
CA LEU A 79 -23.33 19.41 -5.09
C LEU A 79 -23.51 20.23 -3.81
#